data_AF-A0A8T7GL08-F1
#
_entry.id   AF-A0A8T7GL08-F1
#
_cell.length_a   1.000
_cell.length_b   1.000
_cell.length_c   1.000
_cell.angle_alpha   90.00
_cell.angle_beta   90.00
_cell.angle_gamma   90.00
#
_symmetry.space_group_name_H-M   'P 1'
#
loop_
_entity.id
_entity.type
_entity.pdbx_description
1 polymer ?
#
loop_
_entity_poly.entity_id
_entity_poly.type
_entity_poly.pdbx_seq_one_letter_code
_entity_poly.pdbx_strand_id
1 'polypeptide(L)'
;MARLRLNPNRFFDVPYNVFDIVLQMRGAIDPDSGQIVCHFYSIGVAALETEHGAVPVVVAEGCLMATFGPENVEAVLSAGSAVEVDSLTVRNGRLLVGDVEIDHYWGLAALAYARELAGTTRFYKLRLDVDGEEALIAGIRVDTSDAGPVLLLVPRSCEYIEEQEQPPTHM
;
A
#
# COMPACT_ATOMS: atom_id res chain seq x y z
N MET A 1 12.20 -21.26 2.12
CA MET A 1 11.72 -20.21 3.03
C MET A 1 10.93 -19.29 2.14
N ALA A 2 9.61 -19.20 2.35
CA ALA A 2 8.77 -18.36 1.53
C ALA A 2 9.26 -16.91 1.64
N ARG A 3 9.56 -16.30 0.49
CA ARG A 3 10.02 -14.92 0.40
C ARG A 3 9.00 -14.15 -0.41
N LEU A 4 8.32 -13.21 0.24
CA LEU A 4 7.51 -12.21 -0.43
C LEU A 4 8.43 -11.28 -1.20
N ARG A 5 8.20 -11.11 -2.49
CA ARG A 5 9.04 -10.27 -3.36
C ARG A 5 8.22 -9.28 -4.15
N LEU A 6 8.64 -8.02 -4.18
CA LEU A 6 8.11 -7.04 -5.11
C LEU A 6 8.82 -7.20 -6.45
N ASN A 7 8.05 -7.38 -7.53
CA ASN A 7 8.60 -7.42 -8.88
C ASN A 7 8.33 -6.08 -9.60
N PRO A 8 9.31 -5.15 -9.65
CA PRO A 8 9.11 -3.84 -10.26
C PRO A 8 8.89 -3.93 -11.79
N ASN A 9 9.35 -5.00 -12.45
CA ASN A 9 9.08 -5.22 -13.88
C ASN A 9 7.61 -5.57 -14.18
N ARG A 10 6.82 -5.84 -13.13
CA ARG A 10 5.37 -6.07 -13.22
C ARG A 10 4.57 -4.91 -12.64
N PHE A 11 5.22 -3.75 -12.49
CA PHE A 11 4.55 -2.50 -12.17
C PHE A 11 4.04 -1.83 -13.44
N PHE A 12 2.83 -1.27 -13.38
CA PHE A 12 2.36 -0.32 -14.37
C PHE A 12 1.51 0.77 -13.70
N ASP A 13 1.69 2.00 -14.15
CA ASP A 13 0.82 3.11 -13.78
C ASP A 13 -0.57 2.91 -14.40
N VAL A 14 -1.61 3.15 -13.60
CA VAL A 14 -2.98 3.25 -14.08
C VAL A 14 -3.16 4.65 -14.65
N PRO A 15 -3.32 4.80 -15.98
CA PRO A 15 -3.46 6.11 -16.57
C PRO A 15 -4.71 6.81 -16.02
N TYR A 16 -4.60 8.11 -15.77
CA TYR A 16 -5.68 8.91 -15.17
C TYR A 16 -7.02 8.76 -15.91
N ASN A 17 -6.99 8.72 -17.24
CA ASN A 17 -8.18 8.53 -18.06
C ASN A 17 -8.86 7.16 -17.86
N VAL A 18 -8.11 6.13 -17.46
CA VAL A 18 -8.67 4.81 -17.10
C VAL A 18 -9.25 4.85 -15.69
N PHE A 19 -8.54 5.50 -14.76
CA PHE A 19 -8.97 5.68 -13.38
C PHE A 19 -10.32 6.39 -13.26
N ASP A 20 -10.50 7.48 -14.01
CA ASP A 20 -11.75 8.27 -14.06
C ASP A 20 -12.95 7.47 -14.55
N ILE A 21 -12.76 6.58 -15.53
CA ILE A 21 -13.82 5.73 -16.08
C ILE A 21 -14.31 4.74 -15.02
N VAL A 22 -13.39 4.21 -14.20
CA VAL A 22 -13.69 3.16 -13.22
C VAL A 22 -14.30 3.72 -11.94
N LEU A 23 -13.85 4.89 -11.47
CA LEU A 23 -14.21 5.38 -10.13
C LEU A 23 -15.43 6.30 -10.05
N GLN A 24 -16.02 6.74 -11.16
CA GLN A 24 -17.16 7.69 -11.17
C GLN A 24 -16.99 8.78 -10.09
N MET A 25 -15.83 9.46 -10.07
CA MET A 25 -15.38 10.26 -8.93
C MET A 25 -16.46 11.21 -8.42
N ARG A 26 -16.72 11.18 -7.10
CA ARG A 26 -17.51 12.21 -6.41
C ARG A 26 -16.57 13.35 -6.02
N GLY A 27 -16.73 14.52 -6.64
CA GLY A 27 -15.92 15.70 -6.31
C GLY A 27 -16.11 16.12 -4.85
N ALA A 28 -15.01 16.49 -4.19
CA ALA A 28 -15.03 17.17 -2.90
C ALA A 28 -14.83 18.69 -3.13
N ILE A 29 -15.59 19.52 -2.42
CA ILE A 29 -15.48 20.99 -2.49
C ILE A 29 -14.55 21.45 -1.37
N ASP A 30 -13.49 22.17 -1.73
CA ASP A 30 -12.65 22.89 -0.78
C ASP A 30 -13.49 23.96 -0.07
N PRO A 31 -13.67 23.89 1.27
CA PRO A 31 -14.52 24.81 2.01
C PRO A 31 -13.99 26.25 2.02
N ASP A 32 -12.69 26.47 1.78
CA ASP A 32 -12.07 27.80 1.84
C ASP A 32 -12.15 28.53 0.49
N SER A 33 -12.02 27.80 -0.63
CA SER A 33 -12.04 28.38 -1.98
C SER A 33 -13.34 28.16 -2.75
N GLY A 34 -14.18 27.20 -2.32
CA GLY A 34 -15.37 26.77 -3.06
C GLY A 34 -15.06 26.02 -4.36
N GLN A 35 -13.78 25.70 -4.64
CA GLN A 35 -13.38 24.94 -5.82
C GLN A 35 -13.42 23.44 -5.55
N ILE A 36 -13.72 22.66 -6.58
CA ILE A 36 -13.52 21.21 -6.51
C ILE A 36 -12.02 20.97 -6.62
N VAL A 37 -11.37 20.62 -5.51
CA VAL A 37 -9.95 20.24 -5.51
C VAL A 37 -9.88 18.72 -5.48
N CYS A 38 -9.46 18.14 -6.59
CA CYS A 38 -9.10 16.73 -6.66
C CYS A 38 -7.63 16.61 -6.28
N HIS A 39 -7.33 16.04 -5.11
CA HIS A 39 -5.99 15.56 -4.83
C HIS A 39 -5.76 14.28 -5.65
N PHE A 40 -4.95 14.40 -6.69
CA PHE A 40 -4.58 13.26 -7.54
C PHE A 40 -3.37 12.57 -6.93
N TYR A 41 -3.54 11.29 -6.62
CA TYR A 41 -2.42 10.41 -6.32
C TYR A 41 -2.09 9.60 -7.58
N SER A 42 -0.82 9.42 -7.88
CA SER A 42 -0.40 8.41 -8.85
C SER A 42 -0.82 7.03 -8.32
N ILE A 43 -1.49 6.26 -9.17
CA ILE A 43 -1.97 4.93 -8.82
C ILE A 43 -1.40 3.95 -9.83
N GLY A 44 -0.74 2.93 -9.33
CA GLY A 44 -0.21 1.84 -10.11
C GLY A 44 -0.76 0.50 -9.63
N VAL A 45 -0.41 -0.54 -10.36
CA VAL A 45 -0.62 -1.92 -9.94
C VAL A 45 0.73 -2.62 -10.01
N ALA A 46 1.07 -3.34 -8.94
CA ALA A 46 2.24 -4.20 -8.89
C ALA A 46 1.83 -5.64 -8.57
N ALA A 47 2.80 -6.54 -8.72
CA ALA A 47 2.67 -7.92 -8.30
C ALA A 47 3.64 -8.20 -7.14
N LEU A 48 3.09 -8.69 -6.03
CA LEU A 48 3.87 -9.33 -4.98
C LEU A 48 3.97 -10.82 -5.28
N GLU A 49 5.18 -11.29 -5.57
CA GLU A 49 5.46 -12.69 -5.81
C GLU A 49 5.53 -13.45 -4.49
N THR A 50 4.82 -14.58 -4.45
CA THR A 50 4.82 -15.55 -3.35
C THR A 50 5.20 -16.93 -3.90
N GLU A 51 5.45 -17.92 -3.02
CA GLU A 51 5.70 -19.30 -3.44
C GLU A 51 4.51 -19.94 -4.19
N HIS A 52 3.29 -19.40 -4.02
CA HIS A 52 2.06 -19.93 -4.59
C HIS A 52 1.54 -19.15 -5.81
N GLY A 53 2.21 -18.06 -6.17
CA GLY A 53 1.81 -17.21 -7.30
C GLY A 53 1.98 -15.72 -7.02
N ALA A 54 1.57 -14.91 -7.99
CA ALA A 54 1.59 -13.46 -7.87
C ALA A 54 0.29 -12.95 -7.26
N VAL A 55 0.40 -12.14 -6.21
CA VAL A 55 -0.71 -11.42 -5.60
C VAL A 55 -0.72 -9.98 -6.13
N PRO A 56 -1.82 -9.51 -6.73
CA PRO A 56 -1.90 -8.12 -7.17
C PRO A 56 -2.03 -7.18 -5.98
N VAL A 57 -1.34 -6.05 -6.08
CA VAL A 57 -1.47 -4.92 -5.16
C VAL A 57 -1.74 -3.64 -5.94
N VAL A 58 -2.68 -2.84 -5.44
CA VAL A 58 -2.84 -1.45 -5.85
C VAL A 58 -1.78 -0.63 -5.13
N VAL A 59 -1.06 0.22 -5.83
CA VAL A 59 0.02 1.05 -5.30
C VAL A 59 -0.41 2.51 -5.43
N ALA A 60 -0.36 3.28 -4.35
CA ALA A 60 -0.52 4.73 -4.37
C ALA A 60 0.83 5.40 -4.10
N GLU A 61 1.27 6.26 -5.03
CA GLU A 61 2.52 7.03 -4.98
C GLU A 61 3.77 6.20 -4.65
N GLY A 62 3.79 4.91 -4.97
CA GLY A 62 4.91 4.02 -4.60
C GLY A 62 5.05 3.71 -3.10
N CYS A 63 4.21 4.29 -2.23
CA CYS A 63 4.39 4.25 -0.78
C CYS A 63 3.25 3.55 -0.01
N LEU A 64 2.11 3.31 -0.63
CA LEU A 64 1.01 2.58 0.00
C LEU A 64 0.54 1.50 -0.94
N MET A 65 0.66 0.24 -0.52
CA MET A 65 0.17 -0.89 -1.29
C MET A 65 -1.07 -1.48 -0.61
N ALA A 66 -2.03 -1.94 -1.40
CA ALA A 66 -3.25 -2.56 -0.89
C ALA A 66 -3.56 -3.84 -1.66
N THR A 67 -3.83 -4.93 -0.95
CA THR A 67 -4.41 -6.15 -1.51
C THR A 67 -5.69 -6.52 -0.78
N PHE A 68 -6.55 -7.27 -1.47
CA PHE A 68 -7.94 -7.51 -1.08
C PHE A 68 -8.28 -8.99 -1.19
N GLY A 69 -9.14 -9.45 -0.27
CA GLY A 69 -9.68 -10.80 -0.27
C GLY A 69 -8.86 -11.77 0.58
N PRO A 70 -9.51 -12.79 1.15
CA PRO A 70 -8.91 -13.66 2.16
C PRO A 70 -7.71 -14.44 1.63
N GLU A 71 -7.79 -14.95 0.40
CA GLU A 71 -6.73 -15.75 -0.23
C GLU A 71 -5.45 -14.92 -0.47
N ASN A 72 -5.62 -13.70 -0.99
CA ASN A 72 -4.51 -12.79 -1.26
C ASN A 72 -3.85 -12.30 0.02
N VAL A 73 -4.66 -11.88 1.01
CA VAL A 73 -4.16 -11.42 2.30
C VAL A 73 -3.37 -12.52 3.00
N GLU A 74 -3.90 -13.75 3.03
CA GLU A 74 -3.22 -14.88 3.66
C GLU A 74 -1.92 -15.25 2.92
N ALA A 75 -1.93 -15.24 1.58
CA ALA A 75 -0.74 -15.49 0.78
C ALA A 75 0.38 -14.49 1.08
N VAL A 76 0.04 -13.20 1.20
CA VAL A 76 1.00 -12.14 1.54
C VAL A 76 1.51 -12.26 2.97
N LEU A 77 0.62 -12.47 3.95
CA LEU A 77 1.02 -12.63 5.35
C LEU A 77 1.94 -13.85 5.55
N SER A 78 1.60 -14.97 4.92
CA SER A 78 2.40 -16.20 4.96
C SER A 78 3.76 -16.02 4.29
N ALA A 79 3.80 -15.54 3.05
CA ALA A 79 5.06 -15.34 2.31
C ALA A 79 5.94 -14.25 2.92
N GLY A 80 5.33 -13.23 3.54
CA GLY A 80 6.04 -12.13 4.21
C GLY A 80 6.56 -12.49 5.60
N SER A 81 6.37 -13.73 6.06
CA SER A 81 6.68 -14.16 7.43
C SER A 81 6.08 -13.20 8.47
N ALA A 82 4.80 -12.86 8.30
CA ALA A 82 4.17 -11.79 9.07
C ALA A 82 4.13 -12.12 10.56
N VAL A 83 4.46 -11.11 11.38
CA VAL A 83 4.36 -11.16 12.84
C VAL A 83 3.34 -10.13 13.28
N GLU A 84 2.27 -10.57 13.93
CA GLU A 84 1.28 -9.66 14.53
C GLU A 84 1.92 -8.87 15.67
N VAL A 85 1.60 -7.57 15.74
CA VAL A 85 2.11 -6.67 16.78
C VAL A 85 0.98 -5.92 17.47
N ASP A 86 1.05 -5.82 18.79
CA ASP A 86 -0.01 -5.23 19.61
C ASP A 86 0.12 -3.71 19.79
N SER A 87 1.13 -3.08 19.16
CA SER A 87 1.45 -1.68 19.42
C SER A 87 1.62 -0.87 18.14
N LEU A 88 0.93 0.27 18.13
CA LEU A 88 1.12 1.37 17.20
C LEU A 88 1.44 2.62 18.01
N THR A 89 2.60 3.22 17.77
CA THR A 89 3.05 4.40 18.52
C THR A 89 3.51 5.51 17.60
N VAL A 90 3.39 6.76 18.05
CA VAL A 90 3.91 7.93 17.32
C VAL A 90 5.10 8.48 18.09
N ARG A 91 6.25 8.56 17.43
CA ARG A 91 7.49 9.08 18.03
C ARG A 91 8.19 10.02 17.05
N ASN A 92 8.52 11.23 17.49
CA ASN A 92 9.20 12.25 16.66
C ASN A 92 8.51 12.51 15.32
N GLY A 93 7.17 12.50 15.30
CA GLY A 93 6.39 12.68 14.08
C GLY A 93 6.53 11.53 13.09
N ARG A 94 6.92 10.33 13.53
CA ARG A 94 6.91 9.08 12.74
C ARG A 94 6.03 8.05 13.40
N LEU A 95 5.44 7.17 12.60
CA LEU A 95 4.57 6.10 13.08
C LEU A 95 5.36 4.80 13.18
N LEU A 96 5.21 4.09 14.29
CA LEU A 96 5.84 2.81 14.54
C LEU A 96 4.79 1.72 14.66
N VAL A 97 4.96 0.66 13.88
CA VAL A 97 4.20 -0.59 13.98
C VAL A 97 5.13 -1.63 14.59
N GLY A 98 4.98 -1.88 15.89
CA GLY A 98 6.01 -2.57 16.67
C GLY A 98 7.34 -1.79 16.67
N ASP A 99 8.36 -2.35 16.03
CA ASP A 99 9.68 -1.74 15.84
C ASP A 99 9.91 -1.21 14.41
N VAL A 100 8.92 -1.33 13.51
CA VAL A 100 9.00 -0.84 12.13
C VAL A 100 8.60 0.63 12.11
N GLU A 101 9.55 1.48 11.76
CA GLU A 101 9.33 2.91 11.55
C GLU A 101 8.87 3.15 10.10
N ILE A 102 7.71 3.78 9.95
CA ILE A 102 7.17 4.18 8.65
C ILE A 102 7.00 5.69 8.58
N ASP A 103 7.05 6.22 7.35
CA ASP A 103 6.76 7.62 7.14
C ASP A 103 5.35 7.97 7.64
N HIS A 104 5.26 9.09 8.33
CA HIS A 104 4.06 9.52 9.02
C HIS A 104 2.91 9.86 8.09
N TYR A 105 3.18 10.38 6.89
CA TYR A 105 2.13 10.72 5.95
C TYR A 105 1.40 9.45 5.50
N TRP A 106 2.15 8.45 5.05
CA TRP A 106 1.59 7.19 4.58
C TRP A 106 1.06 6.28 5.69
N GLY A 107 1.70 6.30 6.87
CA GLY A 107 1.18 5.63 8.06
C GLY A 107 -0.17 6.20 8.51
N LEU A 108 -0.32 7.53 8.52
CA LEU A 108 -1.59 8.18 8.86
C LEU A 108 -2.65 7.96 7.78
N ALA A 109 -2.28 8.01 6.50
CA ALA A 109 -3.19 7.70 5.39
C ALA A 109 -3.73 6.27 5.50
N ALA A 110 -2.85 5.29 5.73
CA ALA A 110 -3.26 3.89 5.91
C ALA A 110 -4.21 3.71 7.11
N LEU A 111 -3.97 4.42 8.22
CA LEU A 111 -4.90 4.42 9.35
C LEU A 111 -6.24 5.08 9.05
N ALA A 112 -6.25 6.18 8.30
CA ALA A 112 -7.48 6.84 7.88
C ALA A 112 -8.33 5.90 7.01
N TYR A 113 -7.72 5.23 6.03
CA TYR A 113 -8.39 4.23 5.20
C TYR A 113 -8.88 3.04 6.02
N ALA A 114 -8.07 2.54 6.95
CA ALA A 114 -8.49 1.44 7.82
C ALA A 114 -9.71 1.80 8.66
N ARG A 115 -9.80 3.05 9.13
CA ARG A 115 -10.96 3.57 9.85
C ARG A 115 -12.19 3.67 8.97
N GLU A 116 -12.06 4.13 7.72
CA GLU A 116 -13.19 4.26 6.78
C GLU A 116 -13.80 2.91 6.41
N LEU A 117 -12.97 1.86 6.33
CA LEU A 117 -13.42 0.48 6.09
C LEU A 117 -14.20 -0.13 7.26
N ALA A 118 -14.25 0.54 8.42
CA ALA A 118 -15.08 0.20 9.59
C ALA A 118 -14.95 -1.26 10.10
N GLY A 119 -13.79 -1.89 9.91
CA GLY A 119 -13.52 -3.27 10.28
C GLY A 119 -12.63 -3.45 11.52
N THR A 120 -12.43 -4.70 11.95
CA THR A 120 -11.45 -5.00 13.01
C THR A 120 -10.04 -4.84 12.43
N THR A 121 -9.20 -4.04 13.10
CA THR A 121 -7.85 -3.74 12.63
C THR A 121 -6.81 -4.55 13.40
N ARG A 122 -5.85 -5.14 12.68
CA ARG A 122 -4.68 -5.82 13.23
C ARG A 122 -3.42 -5.32 12.54
N PHE A 123 -2.32 -5.25 13.29
CA PHE A 123 -1.07 -4.73 12.81
C PHE A 123 -0.04 -5.85 12.66
N TYR A 124 0.75 -5.78 11.61
CA TYR A 124 1.76 -6.78 11.29
C TYR A 124 3.07 -6.12 10.93
N LYS A 125 4.15 -6.85 11.19
CA LYS A 125 5.47 -6.63 10.60
C LYS A 125 5.69 -7.72 9.56
N LEU A 126 6.09 -7.34 8.35
CA LEU A 126 6.41 -8.26 7.27
C LEU A 126 7.80 -8.00 6.72
N ARG A 127 8.35 -9.01 6.03
CA ARG A 127 9.55 -8.91 5.21
C ARG A 127 9.17 -8.87 3.75
N LEU A 128 9.79 -7.96 3.00
CA LEU A 128 9.63 -7.82 1.56
C LEU A 128 11.01 -7.80 0.91
N ASP A 129 11.20 -8.64 -0.10
CA ASP A 129 12.36 -8.59 -0.99
C ASP A 129 12.12 -7.57 -2.10
N VAL A 130 12.99 -6.55 -2.18
CA VAL A 130 13.04 -5.59 -3.28
C VAL A 130 14.45 -5.65 -3.86
N ASP A 131 14.55 -6.03 -5.14
CA ASP A 131 15.81 -6.14 -5.87
C ASP A 131 16.93 -6.94 -5.17
N GLY A 132 16.54 -7.97 -4.40
CA GLY A 132 17.44 -8.86 -3.68
C GLY A 132 17.65 -8.45 -2.22
N GLU A 133 17.31 -7.22 -1.84
CA GLU A 133 17.42 -6.70 -0.48
C GLU A 133 16.15 -6.98 0.33
N GLU A 134 16.31 -7.47 1.56
CA GLU A 134 15.18 -7.67 2.47
C GLU A 134 14.89 -6.38 3.25
N ALA A 135 13.69 -5.84 3.07
CA ALA A 135 13.16 -4.69 3.79
C ALA A 135 12.05 -5.11 4.75
N LEU A 136 11.99 -4.44 5.89
CA LEU A 136 10.85 -4.54 6.81
C LEU A 136 9.77 -3.55 6.41
N ILE A 137 8.53 -4.03 6.35
CA ILE A 137 7.35 -3.22 6.03
C ILE A 137 6.28 -3.40 7.11
N ALA A 138 5.46 -2.38 7.29
CA ALA A 138 4.30 -2.44 8.16
C ALA A 138 3.09 -2.95 7.38
N GLY A 139 2.31 -3.85 8.00
CA GLY A 139 1.03 -4.31 7.50
C GLY A 139 -0.11 -3.86 8.41
N ILE A 140 -1.19 -3.37 7.82
CA ILE A 140 -2.44 -3.05 8.52
C ILE A 140 -3.54 -3.87 7.87
N ARG A 141 -3.97 -4.92 8.56
CA ARG A 141 -5.10 -5.77 8.12
C ARG A 141 -6.38 -5.20 8.69
N VAL A 142 -7.39 -5.08 7.83
CA VAL A 142 -8.74 -4.68 8.22
C VAL A 142 -9.71 -5.77 7.78
N ASP A 143 -10.33 -6.43 8.75
CA ASP A 143 -11.36 -7.43 8.48
C ASP A 143 -12.70 -6.70 8.23
N THR A 144 -13.06 -6.52 6.95
CA THR A 144 -14.34 -5.93 6.52
C THR A 144 -15.41 -7.01 6.36
N SER A 145 -16.68 -6.66 6.59
CA SER A 145 -17.80 -7.62 6.53
C SER A 145 -18.22 -8.00 5.10
N ASP A 146 -18.07 -7.09 4.15
CA ASP A 146 -18.77 -7.18 2.86
C ASP A 146 -17.85 -7.58 1.69
N ALA A 147 -16.58 -7.15 1.72
CA ALA A 147 -15.62 -7.36 0.63
C ALA A 147 -14.47 -8.33 1.02
N GLY A 148 -14.49 -8.88 2.24
CA GLY A 148 -13.39 -9.64 2.80
C GLY A 148 -12.28 -8.75 3.38
N PRO A 149 -11.19 -9.35 3.89
CA PRO A 149 -10.13 -8.57 4.51
C PRO A 149 -9.36 -7.75 3.47
N VAL A 150 -8.88 -6.60 3.93
CA VAL A 150 -7.91 -5.75 3.21
C VAL A 150 -6.61 -5.78 3.97
N LEU A 151 -5.49 -5.84 3.25
CA LEU A 151 -4.17 -5.64 3.82
C LEU A 151 -3.52 -4.44 3.16
N LEU A 152 -3.32 -3.39 3.96
CA LEU A 152 -2.52 -2.23 3.60
C LEU A 152 -1.08 -2.52 3.99
N LEU A 153 -0.14 -2.26 3.09
CA LEU A 153 1.28 -2.42 3.30
C LEU A 153 1.97 -1.07 3.13
N VAL A 154 2.73 -0.66 4.13
CA VAL A 154 3.47 0.59 4.12
C VAL A 154 4.96 0.27 4.25
N PRO A 155 5.75 0.47 3.18
CA PRO A 155 7.19 0.36 3.26
C PRO A 155 7.78 1.52 4.06
N ARG A 156 9.04 1.36 4.46
CA ARG A 156 9.77 2.39 5.22
C ARG A 156 10.00 3.68 4.41
N SER A 157 10.22 3.55 3.11
CA SER A 157 10.46 4.63 2.15
C SER A 157 9.69 4.35 0.86
N CYS A 158 9.46 5.41 0.07
CA CYS A 158 8.75 5.35 -1.22
C CYS A 158 9.65 4.90 -2.38
N GLU A 159 10.96 4.92 -2.17
CA GLU A 159 11.99 4.67 -3.18
C GLU A 159 11.92 3.27 -3.81
N TYR A 160 11.24 2.31 -3.19
CA TYR A 160 11.12 0.94 -3.70
C TYR A 160 10.33 0.83 -5.02
N ILE A 161 9.62 1.88 -5.44
CA ILE A 161 8.78 1.89 -6.64
C ILE A 161 9.10 3.09 -7.57
N GLU A 162 9.90 4.06 -7.11
CA GLU A 162 10.13 5.34 -7.81
C GLU A 162 11.23 5.30 -8.89
N GLU A 163 12.04 4.25 -9.01
CA GLU A 163 13.09 4.16 -10.06
C GLU A 163 12.53 3.74 -11.44
N GLN A 164 11.77 4.63 -12.08
CA GLN A 164 11.70 4.69 -13.53
C GLN A 164 12.05 6.10 -13.99
N GLU A 165 13.32 6.31 -14.37
CA GLU A 165 13.68 7.42 -15.26
C GLU A 165 12.81 7.30 -16.52
N GLN A 166 11.87 8.22 -16.69
CA GLN A 166 11.11 8.35 -17.94
C GLN A 166 12.11 8.50 -19.09
N PRO A 167 11.98 7.74 -20.19
CA PRO A 167 12.81 7.98 -21.37
C PRO A 167 12.55 9.41 -21.87
N PRO A 168 13.59 10.15 -22.29
CA PRO A 168 13.48 11.56 -22.64
C PRO A 168 12.45 11.76 -23.74
N THR A 169 11.39 12.49 -23.42
CA THR A 169 10.29 12.83 -24.32
C THR A 169 10.62 14.02 -25.21
N HIS A 170 11.75 13.98 -25.93
CA HIS A 170 11.98 14.86 -27.08
C HIS A 170 12.92 14.18 -28.10
N MET A 171 12.36 13.83 -29.28
CA MET A 171 13.08 13.71 -30.55
C MET A 171 12.39 14.61 -31.58
#